data_AF-A0A972CRT6-F1
#
_entry.id   AF-A0A972CRT6-F1
#
_cell.length_a   1.000
_cell.length_b   1.000
_cell.length_c   1.000
_cell.angle_alpha   90.00
_cell.angle_beta   90.00
_cell.angle_gamma   90.00
#
_symmetry.space_group_name_H-M   'P 1'
#
loop_
_entity.id
_entity.type
_entity.pdbx_description
1 polymer ?
#
loop_
_entity_poly.entity_id
_entity_poly.type
_entity_poly.pdbx_seq_one_letter_code
_entity_poly.pdbx_strand_id
1 'polypeptide(L)' 'STPVIENCDLHFECKVVYQQAMEPGLVEKSIKEKNYPNHDYHILYFGEVLDSYIIE' A
#
# COMPACT_ATOMS: atom_id res chain seq x y z
N SER A 1 -9.69 6.40 15.27
CA SER A 1 -10.10 5.20 14.51
C SER A 1 -9.93 5.49 13.04
N THR A 2 -9.53 4.49 12.26
CA THR A 2 -9.49 4.58 10.79
C THR A 2 -10.89 4.25 10.25
N PRO A 3 -11.46 5.04 9.33
CA PRO A 3 -12.77 4.74 8.78
C PRO A 3 -12.73 3.51 7.87
N VAL A 4 -13.88 2.85 7.75
CA VAL A 4 -14.12 1.75 6.81
C VAL A 4 -15.00 2.23 5.66
N ILE A 5 -14.90 1.55 4.52
CA ILE A 5 -15.79 1.76 3.37
C ILE A 5 -17.02 0.86 3.56
N GLU A 6 -18.21 1.44 3.48
CA GLU A 6 -19.48 0.69 3.53
C GLU A 6 -19.64 -0.22 2.30
N ASN A 7 -20.47 -1.27 2.42
CA ASN A 7 -20.78 -2.21 1.33
C ASN A 7 -19.55 -2.96 0.77
N CYS A 8 -18.56 -3.24 1.61
CA CYS A 8 -17.46 -4.15 1.30
C CYS A 8 -17.69 -5.47 2.04
N ASP A 9 -17.44 -6.60 1.35
CA ASP A 9 -17.68 -7.94 1.91
C ASP A 9 -16.70 -8.32 3.03
N LEU A 10 -15.59 -7.60 3.18
CA LEU A 10 -14.52 -7.89 4.13
C LEU A 10 -13.67 -6.65 4.40
N HIS A 11 -13.31 -6.44 5.68
CA HIS A 11 -12.43 -5.38 6.12
C HIS A 11 -11.24 -5.95 6.90
N PHE A 12 -10.06 -5.38 6.66
CA PHE A 12 -8.87 -5.61 7.46
C PHE A 12 -8.47 -4.32 8.17
N GLU A 13 -8.43 -4.34 9.49
CA GLU A 13 -7.81 -3.28 10.27
C GLU A 13 -6.33 -3.61 10.44
N CYS A 14 -5.45 -2.73 9.95
CA CYS A 14 -4.02 -2.96 9.94
C CYS A 14 -3.26 -1.84 10.65
N LYS A 15 -2.19 -2.20 11.36
CA LYS A 15 -1.18 -1.26 11.86
C LYS A 15 0.01 -1.24 10.91
N VAL A 16 0.41 -0.06 10.45
CA VAL A 16 1.68 0.09 9.72
C VAL A 16 2.83 -0.24 10.66
N VAL A 17 3.57 -1.30 10.35
CA VAL A 17 4.74 -1.74 11.14
C VAL A 17 6.06 -1.43 10.42
N TYR A 18 6.02 -1.23 9.11
CA TYR A 18 7.19 -0.82 8.33
C TYR A 18 6.77 -0.05 7.08
N GLN A 19 7.62 0.90 6.67
CA GLN A 19 7.49 1.64 5.43
C GLN A 19 8.86 1.81 4.76
N GLN A 20 8.90 1.70 3.44
CA GLN A 20 10.12 1.81 2.64
C GLN A 20 9.86 2.58 1.35
N ALA A 21 10.61 3.66 1.12
CA ALA A 21 10.63 4.30 -0.19
C ALA A 21 11.32 3.38 -1.21
N MET A 22 10.71 3.20 -2.38
CA MET A 22 11.32 2.39 -3.44
C MET A 22 12.57 3.08 -3.95
N GLU A 23 13.69 2.35 -4.03
CA GLU A 23 14.97 2.88 -4.49
C GLU A 23 15.02 2.94 -6.04
N PRO A 24 14.98 4.13 -6.67
CA PRO A 24 14.92 4.27 -8.12
C PRO A 24 16.13 3.67 -8.85
N GLY A 25 17.29 3.64 -8.18
CA GLY A 25 18.51 3.03 -8.68
C GLY A 25 18.40 1.52 -8.89
N LEU A 26 17.46 0.86 -8.21
CA LEU A 26 17.24 -0.59 -8.29
C LEU A 26 16.07 -0.97 -9.22
N VAL A 27 15.34 0.01 -9.77
CA VAL A 27 14.24 -0.23 -10.71
C VAL A 27 14.77 -0.25 -12.15
N GLU A 28 14.38 -1.27 -12.91
CA GLU A 28 14.74 -1.43 -14.32
C GLU A 28 14.22 -0.25 -15.16
N LYS A 29 15.01 0.16 -16.16
CA LYS A 29 14.76 1.38 -16.94
C LYS A 29 13.41 1.37 -17.65
N SER A 30 13.03 0.27 -18.31
CA SER A 30 11.75 0.19 -19.02
C SER A 30 10.55 0.31 -18.08
N ILE A 31 10.68 -0.17 -16.84
CA ILE A 31 9.65 -0.02 -15.80
C ILE A 31 9.52 1.44 -15.37
N LYS A 32 10.65 2.14 -15.17
CA LYS A 32 10.67 3.57 -14.81
C LYS A 32 10.00 4.42 -15.89
N GLU A 33 10.39 4.22 -17.14
CA GLU A 33 9.88 4.99 -18.27
C GLU A 33 8.37 4.79 -18.47
N LYS A 34 7.87 3.57 -18.23
CA LYS A 34 6.46 3.25 -18.40
C LYS A 34 5.58 3.71 -17.24
N ASN A 35 6.04 3.53 -15.99
CA ASN A 35 5.18 3.67 -14.80
C ASN A 35 5.53 4.86 -13.90
N TYR A 36 6.76 5.39 -13.99
CA TYR A 36 7.23 6.52 -13.17
C TYR A 36 7.87 7.63 -14.02
N PRO A 37 7.20 8.13 -15.09
CA PRO A 37 7.75 9.18 -15.94
C PRO A 37 8.03 10.49 -15.18
N ASN A 38 7.35 10.69 -14.05
CA ASN A 38 7.47 11.88 -13.20
C ASN A 38 8.36 11.66 -11.96
N HIS A 39 9.05 10.52 -11.86
CA HIS A 39 9.89 10.16 -10.71
C HIS A 39 9.12 10.06 -9.37
N ASP A 40 7.83 9.73 -9.44
CA ASP A 40 6.88 9.58 -8.34
C ASP A 40 6.76 8.13 -7.87
N TYR A 41 7.87 7.59 -7.39
CA TYR A 41 7.99 6.19 -6.96
C TYR A 41 7.13 5.86 -5.72
N HIS A 42 6.74 4.59 -5.61
CA HIS A 42 5.92 4.12 -4.50
C HIS A 42 6.66 4.11 -3.16
N ILE A 43 5.88 4.18 -2.09
CA ILE A 43 6.27 3.77 -0.75
C ILE A 43 5.61 2.41 -0.49
N LEU A 44 6.41 1.42 -0.14
CA LEU A 44 5.94 0.10 0.26
C LEU A 44 5.60 0.15 1.74
N TYR A 45 4.37 -0.25 2.09
CA TYR A 45 3.91 -0.36 3.47
C TYR A 45 3.70 -1.82 3.82
N PHE A 46 4.12 -2.20 5.02
CA PHE A 46 3.84 -3.50 5.60
C PHE A 46 2.93 -3.29 6.80
N GLY A 47 1.76 -3.89 6.73
CA GLY A 47 0.73 -3.84 7.77
C GLY A 47 0.69 -5.15 8.55
N GLU A 48 0.65 -5.04 9.88
CA GLU A 48 0.20 -6.11 10.77
C GLU A 48 -1.33 -6.10 10.80
N VAL A 49 -1.97 -7.22 10.47
CA VAL A 49 -3.42 -7.37 10.58
C VAL A 49 -3.78 -7.47 12.05
N LEU A 50 -4.55 -6.50 12.55
CA LEU A 50 -5.04 -6.46 13.92
C LEU A 50 -6.42 -7.11 14.04
N ASP A 51 -7.26 -6.94 13.01
CA ASP A 51 -8.61 -7.52 12.96
C ASP A 51 -9.06 -7.78 11.51
N SER A 52 -10.04 -8.67 11.35
CA SER A 52 -10.66 -9.07 10.09
C SER A 52 -12.13 -9.34 10.31
N TYR A 53 -13.00 -8.51 9.74
CA TYR A 53 -14.45 -8.57 10.01
C TYR A 53 -15.30 -8.21 8.80
N ILE A 54 -16.60 -8.55 8.90
CA ILE A 54 -17.66 -8.17 7.97
C ILE A 54 -18.60 -7.23 8.73
N ILE A 55 -19.03 -6.15 8.09
CA ILE A 55 -20.03 -5.22 8.65
C ILE A 55 -21.38 -5.55 8.01
N GLU A 56 -22.38 -5.87 8.84
CA GLU A 56 -23.78 -6.01 8.44
C GLU A 56 -24.51 -4.66 8.43
#